data_AF-A0A0H1BG15-F1
#
_entry.id   AF-A0A0H1BG15-F1
#
_cell.length_a   1.000
_cell.length_b   1.000
_cell.length_c   1.000
_cell.angle_alpha   90.00
_cell.angle_beta   90.00
_cell.angle_gamma   90.00
#
_symmetry.space_group_name_H-M   'P 1'
#
loop_
_entity.id
_entity.type
_entity.pdbx_description
1 polymer ?
#
loop_
_entity_poly.entity_id
_entity_poly.type
_entity_poly.pdbx_seq_one_letter_code
_entity_poly.pdbx_strand_id
1 'polypeptide(L)'
;MGYANVTAAVQAWGDERALFDFDRPRFTHETGHFSQLVWKGTRTVGCARFYCGGYADRRDDDDDDDDAYGWYVVCQYFPVGNIIGREFFEQNVQARVSGGGGRTKSPAYEVWGVGVTLLAALVTAFGVG
;
A
#
# COMPACT_ATOMS: atom_id res chain seq x y z
N MET A 1 -14.25 -1.95 -18.67
CA MET A 1 -13.37 -2.02 -17.46
C MET A 1 -13.59 -0.86 -16.48
N GLY A 2 -13.70 -1.09 -15.16
CA GLY A 2 -13.46 -0.08 -14.11
C GLY A 2 -14.09 -0.40 -12.74
N TYR A 3 -13.84 0.45 -11.73
CA TYR A 3 -13.99 0.07 -10.31
C TYR A 3 -15.09 0.84 -9.57
N ALA A 4 -15.64 0.25 -8.51
CA ALA A 4 -16.66 0.89 -7.68
C ALA A 4 -16.17 2.18 -6.99
N ASN A 5 -14.87 2.24 -6.67
CA ASN A 5 -14.20 3.43 -6.16
C ASN A 5 -12.67 3.31 -6.35
N VAL A 6 -11.94 4.39 -6.05
CA VAL A 6 -10.47 4.45 -6.20
C VAL A 6 -9.76 3.43 -5.29
N THR A 7 -10.26 3.23 -4.07
CA THR A 7 -9.68 2.26 -3.13
C THR A 7 -9.76 0.84 -3.68
N ALA A 8 -10.90 0.47 -4.26
CA ALA A 8 -11.08 -0.84 -4.89
C ALA A 8 -10.13 -1.06 -6.08
N ALA A 9 -9.85 -0.01 -6.87
CA ALA A 9 -8.88 -0.08 -7.96
C ALA A 9 -7.46 -0.39 -7.45
N VAL A 10 -6.99 0.40 -6.48
CA VAL A 10 -5.64 0.22 -5.91
C VAL A 10 -5.54 -1.10 -5.13
N GLN A 11 -6.62 -1.53 -4.48
CA GLN A 11 -6.67 -2.82 -3.80
C GLN A 11 -6.57 -3.97 -4.80
N ALA A 12 -7.33 -3.95 -5.91
CA ALA A 12 -7.25 -4.99 -6.93
C ALA A 12 -5.82 -5.13 -7.50
N TRP A 13 -5.15 -4.02 -7.77
CA TRP A 13 -3.73 -4.00 -8.15
C TRP A 13 -2.82 -4.61 -7.08
N GLY A 14 -3.09 -4.34 -5.80
CA GLY A 14 -2.33 -4.88 -4.68
C GLY A 14 -2.57 -6.38 -4.45
N ASP A 15 -3.79 -6.86 -4.72
CA ASP A 15 -4.21 -8.25 -4.51
C ASP A 15 -3.56 -9.22 -5.52
N GLU A 16 -3.05 -8.72 -6.65
CA GLU A 16 -2.19 -9.50 -7.57
C GLU A 16 -0.94 -10.07 -6.88
N ARG A 17 -0.58 -9.54 -5.70
CA ARG A 17 0.40 -10.15 -4.80
C ARG A 17 0.19 -11.66 -4.63
N ALA A 18 -1.05 -12.12 -4.56
CA ALA A 18 -1.38 -13.53 -4.37
C ALA A 18 -0.91 -14.42 -5.53
N LEU A 19 -0.70 -13.84 -6.71
CA LEU A 19 -0.24 -14.50 -7.93
C LEU A 19 1.28 -14.36 -8.14
N PHE A 20 1.95 -13.47 -7.40
CA PHE A 20 3.38 -13.19 -7.58
C PHE A 20 4.26 -14.30 -6.96
N ASP A 21 5.03 -14.98 -7.80
CA ASP A 21 6.04 -15.98 -7.40
C ASP A 21 7.31 -15.27 -6.88
N PHE A 22 7.42 -15.13 -5.56
CA PHE A 22 8.58 -14.51 -4.90
C PHE A 22 9.86 -15.33 -5.02
N ASP A 23 9.79 -16.63 -5.30
CA ASP A 23 10.97 -17.51 -5.47
C ASP A 23 11.54 -17.40 -6.89
N ARG A 24 10.70 -17.00 -7.86
CA ARG A 24 11.10 -16.77 -9.26
C ARG A 24 10.58 -15.41 -9.75
N PRO A 25 11.04 -14.31 -9.14
CA PRO A 25 10.47 -12.99 -9.38
C PRO A 25 10.78 -12.53 -10.81
N ARG A 26 9.73 -12.10 -11.52
CA ARG A 26 9.79 -11.62 -12.91
C ARG A 26 8.54 -10.80 -13.24
N PHE A 27 8.59 -10.07 -14.35
CA PHE A 27 7.39 -9.45 -14.91
C PHE A 27 6.42 -10.53 -15.43
N THR A 28 5.14 -10.35 -15.12
CA THR A 28 4.01 -11.03 -15.76
C THR A 28 2.89 -10.01 -15.94
N HIS A 29 1.99 -10.24 -16.90
CA HIS A 29 0.84 -9.35 -17.10
C HIS A 29 -0.14 -9.40 -15.92
N GLU A 30 -0.23 -10.55 -15.23
CA GLU A 30 -1.13 -10.79 -14.10
C GLU A 30 -0.67 -10.13 -12.79
N THR A 31 0.61 -9.74 -12.69
CA THR A 31 1.21 -9.22 -11.45
C THR A 31 1.88 -7.86 -11.62
N GLY A 32 1.74 -7.26 -12.80
CA GLY A 32 2.45 -6.05 -13.18
C GLY A 32 2.02 -4.83 -12.36
N HIS A 33 0.76 -4.76 -11.93
CA HIS A 33 0.29 -3.65 -11.11
C HIS A 33 0.86 -3.77 -9.69
N PHE A 34 0.81 -4.98 -9.10
CA PHE A 34 1.40 -5.22 -7.78
C PHE A 34 2.89 -4.87 -7.76
N SER A 35 3.67 -5.37 -8.71
CA SER A 35 5.12 -5.14 -8.71
C SER A 35 5.48 -3.67 -8.89
N GLN A 36 4.69 -2.89 -9.64
CA GLN A 36 4.88 -1.45 -9.73
C GLN A 36 4.48 -0.72 -8.44
N LEU A 37 3.39 -1.12 -7.78
CA LEU A 37 2.93 -0.52 -6.53
C LEU A 37 3.98 -0.62 -5.41
N VAL A 38 4.67 -1.75 -5.33
CA VAL A 38 5.64 -2.02 -4.25
C VAL A 38 7.09 -1.83 -4.67
N TRP A 39 7.34 -1.28 -5.86
CA TRP A 39 8.69 -1.14 -6.41
C TRP A 39 9.57 -0.25 -5.53
N LYS A 40 10.54 -0.85 -4.82
CA LYS A 40 11.42 -0.16 -3.85
C LYS A 40 12.12 1.10 -4.42
N GLY A 41 12.50 1.06 -5.70
CA GLY A 41 13.21 2.15 -6.36
C GLY A 41 12.35 3.36 -6.71
N THR A 42 11.02 3.20 -6.78
CA THR A 42 10.08 4.28 -7.11
C THR A 42 9.98 5.26 -5.94
N ARG A 43 9.94 6.55 -6.24
CA ARG A 43 9.99 7.64 -5.24
C ARG A 43 8.77 8.52 -5.21
N THR A 44 8.15 8.73 -6.36
CA THR A 44 6.96 9.55 -6.50
C THR A 44 5.92 8.82 -7.32
N VAL A 45 4.66 9.11 -7.00
CA VAL A 45 3.49 8.65 -7.73
C VAL A 45 2.54 9.84 -7.93
N GLY A 46 1.99 9.94 -9.13
CA GLY A 46 0.91 10.87 -9.45
C GLY A 46 -0.24 10.10 -10.06
N CYS A 47 -1.48 10.37 -9.63
CA CYS A 47 -2.66 9.65 -10.12
C CYS A 47 -3.74 10.60 -10.62
N ALA A 48 -4.51 10.13 -11.59
CA ALA A 48 -5.72 10.75 -12.09
C ALA A 48 -6.87 9.75 -12.04
N ARG A 49 -8.09 10.27 -11.92
CA ARG A 49 -9.31 9.45 -11.96
C ARG A 49 -10.38 10.12 -12.80
N PHE A 50 -11.16 9.30 -13.48
CA PHE A 50 -12.33 9.72 -14.24
C PHE A 50 -13.50 8.80 -13.93
N TYR A 51 -14.71 9.34 -13.86
CA TYR A 51 -15.92 8.54 -13.65
C TYR A 51 -16.62 8.35 -14.99
N CYS A 52 -16.68 7.10 -15.45
CA CYS A 52 -17.20 6.72 -16.76
C CYS A 52 -18.71 6.36 -16.73
N GLY A 53 -19.45 6.75 -15.69
CA GLY A 53 -20.85 6.33 -15.52
C GLY A 53 -20.99 4.98 -14.80
N GLY A 54 -22.22 4.62 -14.46
CA GLY A 54 -22.54 3.32 -13.86
C GLY A 54 -22.49 2.19 -14.89
N TYR A 55 -22.37 0.95 -14.42
CA TYR A 55 -22.47 -0.22 -15.30
C TYR A 55 -23.79 -0.24 -16.09
N ALA A 56 -24.87 0.21 -15.47
CA ALA A 56 -26.21 0.30 -16.07
C ALA A 56 -26.38 1.45 -17.08
N ASP A 57 -25.41 2.36 -17.16
CA ASP A 57 -25.42 3.47 -18.14
C ASP A 57 -24.79 3.06 -19.49
N ARG A 58 -24.34 1.79 -19.60
CA ARG A 58 -23.91 1.21 -20.88
C ARG A 58 -25.08 1.18 -21.86
N ARG A 59 -24.82 1.63 -23.08
CA ARG A 59 -25.64 1.23 -24.21
C ARG A 59 -25.14 -0.12 -24.68
N ASP A 60 -26.01 -1.12 -24.69
CA ASP A 60 -25.75 -2.45 -25.27
C ASP A 60 -25.76 -2.39 -26.82
N ASP A 61 -25.64 -1.19 -27.40
CA ASP A 61 -25.91 -0.90 -28.80
C ASP A 61 -24.66 -1.09 -29.68
N ASP A 62 -23.48 -1.16 -29.07
CA ASP A 62 -22.18 -1.31 -29.74
C ASP A 62 -21.55 -2.63 -29.28
N ASP A 63 -21.25 -3.54 -30.21
CA ASP A 63 -20.58 -4.85 -29.99
C ASP A 63 -19.12 -4.72 -29.46
N ASP A 64 -18.74 -3.55 -28.95
CA ASP A 64 -17.43 -3.24 -28.40
C ASP A 64 -17.46 -3.38 -26.87
N ASP A 65 -17.12 -4.58 -26.37
CA ASP A 65 -16.99 -4.91 -24.93
C ASP A 65 -15.93 -4.07 -24.17
N ASP A 66 -15.28 -3.12 -24.83
CA ASP A 66 -14.14 -2.35 -24.33
C ASP A 66 -14.53 -1.08 -23.53
N ASP A 67 -15.82 -0.77 -23.41
CA ASP A 67 -16.26 0.44 -22.72
C ASP A 67 -15.84 0.48 -21.24
N ALA A 68 -15.30 1.62 -20.82
CA ALA A 68 -14.95 1.87 -19.42
C ALA A 68 -16.21 2.19 -18.60
N TYR A 69 -16.28 1.71 -17.35
CA TYR A 69 -17.39 1.98 -16.43
C TYR A 69 -16.89 2.18 -15.02
N GLY A 70 -17.68 2.87 -14.18
CA GLY A 70 -17.27 3.19 -12.82
C GLY A 70 -16.08 4.14 -12.81
N TRP A 71 -15.21 4.00 -11.81
CA TRP A 71 -14.00 4.78 -11.67
C TRP A 71 -12.86 4.16 -12.48
N TYR A 72 -12.39 4.92 -13.47
CA TYR A 72 -11.13 4.67 -14.18
C TYR A 72 -10.00 5.41 -13.47
N VAL A 73 -8.97 4.69 -13.04
CA VAL A 73 -7.85 5.23 -12.25
C VAL A 73 -6.55 4.92 -12.94
N VAL A 74 -5.72 5.94 -13.13
CA VAL A 74 -4.38 5.82 -13.72
C VAL A 74 -3.38 6.42 -12.75
N CYS A 75 -2.26 5.72 -12.53
CA CYS A 75 -1.14 6.22 -11.75
C CYS A 75 0.15 6.11 -12.57
N GLN A 76 0.97 7.15 -12.48
CA GLN A 76 2.31 7.23 -13.06
C GLN A 76 3.35 7.26 -11.95
N TYR A 77 4.46 6.56 -12.15
CA TYR A 77 5.47 6.31 -11.12
C TYR A 77 6.85 6.77 -11.58
N PHE A 78 7.61 7.41 -10.70
CA PHE A 78 8.97 7.84 -10.99
C PHE A 78 9.95 7.60 -9.82
N PRO A 79 11.16 7.07 -10.04
CA PRO A 79 11.59 6.32 -11.23
C PRO A 79 10.64 5.15 -11.54
N VAL A 80 10.61 4.76 -12.82
CA VAL A 80 9.72 3.68 -13.29
C VAL A 80 10.08 2.35 -12.64
N GLY A 81 9.06 1.53 -12.39
CA GLY A 81 9.23 0.14 -11.96
C GLY A 81 9.16 -0.83 -13.13
N ASN A 82 8.98 -2.11 -12.82
CA ASN A 82 8.78 -3.19 -13.79
C ASN A 82 9.86 -3.26 -14.89
N ILE A 83 11.09 -2.84 -14.56
CA ILE A 83 12.23 -2.98 -15.46
C ILE A 83 12.50 -4.47 -15.65
N ILE A 84 12.47 -4.93 -16.90
CA ILE A 84 12.65 -6.34 -17.24
C ILE A 84 14.06 -6.79 -16.84
N GLY A 85 14.13 -7.83 -16.03
CA GLY A 85 15.35 -8.45 -15.51
C GLY A 85 15.10 -8.99 -14.11
N ARG A 86 15.46 -10.25 -13.87
CA ARG A 86 15.17 -10.93 -12.59
C ARG A 86 15.81 -10.17 -11.43
N GLU A 87 17.05 -9.75 -11.62
CA GLU A 87 17.85 -8.99 -10.66
C GLU A 87 17.16 -7.69 -10.21
N PHE A 88 16.44 -7.01 -11.11
CA PHE A 88 15.70 -5.81 -10.75
C PHE A 88 14.49 -6.15 -9.88
N PHE A 89 13.78 -7.22 -10.18
CA PHE A 89 12.63 -7.64 -9.38
C PHE A 89 13.05 -8.15 -8.00
N GLU A 90 14.13 -8.93 -7.90
CA GLU A 90 14.69 -9.39 -6.61
C GLU A 90 15.05 -8.21 -5.69
N GLN A 91 15.58 -7.13 -6.25
CA GLN A 91 15.96 -5.94 -5.49
C GLN A 91 14.77 -5.06 -5.08
N ASN A 92 13.70 -5.06 -5.89
CA ASN A 92 12.62 -4.07 -5.77
C ASN A 92 11.29 -4.61 -5.26
N VAL A 93 11.05 -5.93 -5.30
CA VAL A 93 9.78 -6.54 -4.89
C VAL A 93 10.05 -7.59 -3.82
N GLN A 94 9.63 -7.32 -2.58
CA GLN A 94 9.96 -8.15 -1.43
C GLN A 94 8.75 -8.91 -0.88
N ALA A 95 8.99 -10.16 -0.47
CA ALA A 95 8.03 -10.91 0.32
C ALA A 95 7.75 -10.15 1.63
N ARG A 96 6.51 -10.26 2.11
CA ARG A 96 6.11 -9.63 3.37
C ARG A 96 6.78 -10.44 4.46
N VAL A 97 7.76 -9.85 5.11
CA VAL A 97 8.31 -10.44 6.32
C VAL A 97 7.22 -10.38 7.39
N SER A 98 6.92 -11.53 8.02
CA SER A 98 6.06 -11.55 9.20
C SER A 98 6.78 -10.79 10.31
N GLY A 99 6.51 -9.50 10.41
CA GLY A 99 6.84 -8.73 11.58
C GLY A 99 6.05 -9.31 12.74
N GLY A 100 6.69 -10.13 13.56
CA GLY A 100 6.28 -10.30 14.95
C GLY A 100 6.28 -8.92 15.58
N GLY A 101 5.13 -8.25 15.56
CA GLY A 101 4.87 -7.03 16.32
C GLY A 101 4.86 -7.36 17.81
N GLY A 102 5.98 -7.87 18.33
CA GLY A 102 6.28 -7.70 19.73
C GLY A 102 6.40 -6.21 19.94
N ARG A 103 5.46 -5.63 20.70
CA ARG A 103 5.65 -4.32 21.31
C ARG A 103 7.00 -4.39 22.03
N THR A 104 8.06 -3.85 21.42
CA THR A 104 9.26 -3.54 22.18
C THR A 104 8.83 -2.49 23.17
N LYS A 105 8.64 -2.95 24.39
CA LYS A 105 8.50 -2.11 25.56
C LYS A 105 9.77 -1.25 25.61
N SER A 106 9.71 -0.03 25.08
CA SER A 106 10.83 0.92 25.13
C SER A 106 11.17 1.18 26.61
N PRO A 107 12.41 0.95 27.09
CA PRO A 107 12.76 1.24 28.48
C PRO A 107 12.48 2.71 28.86
N ALA A 108 12.40 3.60 27.87
CA ALA A 108 11.95 4.97 28.02
C ALA A 108 10.56 5.13 28.67
N TYR A 109 9.55 4.29 28.37
CA TYR A 109 8.22 4.46 28.97
C TYR A 109 8.18 3.98 30.43
N GLU A 110 8.99 2.99 30.80
CA GLU A 110 9.09 2.54 32.20
C GLU A 110 9.78 3.58 33.05
N VAL A 111 10.86 4.19 32.54
CA VAL A 111 11.58 5.26 33.24
C VAL A 111 10.69 6.50 33.39
N TRP A 112 9.92 6.86 32.36
CA TRP A 112 8.96 7.97 32.45
C TRP A 112 7.84 7.69 33.44
N GLY A 113 7.28 6.47 33.43
CA GLY A 113 6.25 6.06 34.38
C GLY A 113 6.73 6.11 35.82
N VAL A 114 7.90 5.54 36.11
CA VAL A 114 8.53 5.57 37.44
C VAL A 114 8.84 7.02 37.86
N GLY A 115 9.38 7.83 36.95
CA GLY A 115 9.67 9.25 37.19
C GLY A 115 8.42 10.06 37.55
N VAL A 116 7.32 9.87 36.82
CA VAL A 116 6.03 10.52 37.11
C VAL A 116 5.44 10.06 38.45
N THR A 117 5.49 8.76 38.76
CA THR A 117 5.01 8.28 40.07
C THR A 117 5.85 8.77 41.25
N LEU A 118 7.18 8.85 41.11
CA LEU A 118 8.06 9.38 42.16
C LEU A 118 7.85 10.89 42.37
N LEU A 119 7.70 11.65 41.29
CA LEU A 119 7.36 13.08 41.36
C LEU A 119 5.99 13.29 42.02
N ALA A 120 4.97 12.52 41.65
CA ALA A 120 3.66 12.60 42.27
C ALA A 120 3.72 12.28 43.78
N ALA A 121 4.47 11.24 44.16
CA ALA A 121 4.66 10.87 45.57
C ALA A 121 5.40 11.97 46.36
N LEU A 122 6.42 12.60 45.77
CA LEU A 122 7.14 13.73 46.38
C LEU A 122 6.25 14.96 46.56
N VAL A 123 5.42 15.29 45.56
CA VAL A 123 4.46 16.41 45.66
C VAL A 123 3.40 16.15 46.73
N THR A 124 2.96 14.90 46.92
CA THR A 124 2.02 14.54 48.00
C THR A 124 2.68 14.48 49.39
N ALA A 125 3.97 14.14 49.47
CA ALA A 125 4.69 14.02 50.75
C ALA A 125 5.21 15.37 51.28
N PHE A 126 5.46 16.33 50.38
CA PHE A 126 6.01 17.64 50.71
C PHE A 126 5.10 18.79 50.26
N GLY A 127 3.78 18.55 50.32
CA GLY A 127 2.75 19.53 50.03
C GLY A 127 3.12 20.92 50.58
N VAL A 128 3.20 21.85 49.64
CA VAL A 128 3.37 23.29 49.80
C VAL A 128 2.51 23.80 50.96
N GLY A 129 3.15 24.31 52.00
CA GLY A 129 2.54 25.24 52.96
C GLY A 129 2.59 26.66 52.42
#